data_AF-A0A1D7V1Z8-F1
#
_entry.id   AF-A0A1D7V1Z8-F1
#
_cell.length_a   1.000
_cell.length_b   1.000
_cell.length_c   1.000
_cell.angle_alpha   90.00
_cell.angle_beta   90.00
_cell.angle_gamma   90.00
#
_symmetry.space_group_name_H-M   'P 1'
#
loop_
_entity.id
_entity.type
_entity.pdbx_description
1 polymer ?
#
loop_
_entity_poly.entity_id
_entity_poly.type
_entity_poly.pdbx_seq_one_letter_code
_entity_poly.pdbx_strand_id
1 'polypeptide(L)'
;MALEVFRPEEFIEDVSKTEIGKKLSEDGTFRKTLTLPELRKVSSILYLLEAKAGVLTEPSRLASLFDGPVAIALLQKSEWIVVGKASIKSKLGVSLLTLFQGEKIAKAKKDTKETNVKPQPEGESNSEEAAQTHSADDFTDQFTVGSEKFGNLEMYQYDFENESVYIAVIGNFILITNSKETLDLSLGLASSKNNSSLGNLKGFSHLRESAQKRENKLLFFAGKNSLLTPLLKPSFGNSGMGLLLGWKEQGFLEGEIYRIGGEQTEVGSNSINPNLSKILPKDLTASFYSETLKPIEVWKTLTDLSGEWENFSKGLNQFAEAGRIDPKTYFQESQGVAFSFHGLDLKNGMIYPRFGISISSAVKDDRILKSIFKVGVKSKQNFQNVEFATYALKQGGYYSPSSVQLGDWSFFGSDRKSAEETISTKNGNKPNQTDLFSSGAIENQGSYPHHISIHIPNLLSDLKRFYLYGASDTSEYTSKTIERDVQPIFDKLKSYSHFSMSFGKGKGGEVWGKAKVRAE
;
A
#
# COMPACT_ATOMS: atom_id res chain seq x y z
N MET A 1 9.20 3.31 3.79
CA MET A 1 7.83 3.14 3.26
C MET A 1 6.91 3.76 4.29
N ALA A 2 5.90 4.52 3.89
CA ALA A 2 4.96 5.12 4.81
C ALA A 2 3.53 4.88 4.30
N LEU A 3 2.65 4.46 5.19
CA LEU A 3 1.20 4.48 5.00
C LEU A 3 0.68 5.64 5.83
N GLU A 4 0.00 6.60 5.20
CA GLU A 4 -0.63 7.74 5.86
C GLU A 4 -2.14 7.65 5.66
N VAL A 5 -2.89 7.60 6.77
CA VAL A 5 -4.36 7.67 6.75
C VAL A 5 -4.76 9.12 6.89
N PHE A 6 -5.49 9.68 5.93
CA PHE A 6 -6.09 11.01 6.06
C PHE A 6 -7.50 10.89 6.63
N ARG A 7 -7.78 11.63 7.70
CA ARG A 7 -9.09 11.63 8.41
C ARG A 7 -9.45 10.27 9.05
N PRO A 8 -8.56 9.67 9.87
CA PRO A 8 -8.84 8.39 10.54
C PRO A 8 -10.10 8.43 11.41
N GLU A 9 -10.56 9.63 11.82
CA GLU A 9 -11.84 9.84 12.48
C GLU A 9 -13.04 9.30 11.71
N GLU A 10 -13.08 9.59 10.42
CA GLU A 10 -14.16 9.23 9.51
C GLU A 10 -13.80 7.94 8.77
N PHE A 11 -12.55 7.51 8.77
CA PHE A 11 -12.11 6.30 8.08
C PHE A 11 -12.93 5.07 8.49
N ILE A 12 -13.16 4.84 9.78
CA ILE A 12 -13.94 3.67 10.22
C ILE A 12 -15.42 3.85 9.85
N GLU A 13 -15.99 5.02 10.07
CA GLU A 13 -17.39 5.32 9.77
C GLU A 13 -17.66 5.24 8.26
N ASP A 14 -16.75 5.73 7.45
CA ASP A 14 -16.91 5.83 6.01
C ASP A 14 -16.48 4.58 5.27
N VAL A 15 -15.47 3.86 5.76
CA VAL A 15 -15.32 2.46 5.32
C VAL A 15 -16.58 1.71 5.72
N SER A 16 -17.15 1.87 6.93
CA SER A 16 -18.42 1.23 7.30
C SER A 16 -19.62 1.64 6.44
N LYS A 17 -19.55 2.78 5.72
CA LYS A 17 -20.54 3.17 4.69
C LYS A 17 -20.33 2.46 3.35
N THR A 18 -19.10 2.07 3.01
CA THR A 18 -18.82 1.24 1.83
C THR A 18 -19.46 -0.15 1.95
N GLU A 19 -19.74 -0.81 0.83
CA GLU A 19 -20.37 -2.14 0.86
C GLU A 19 -19.53 -3.18 1.61
N ILE A 20 -18.20 -3.14 1.47
CA ILE A 20 -17.31 -4.03 2.24
C ILE A 20 -17.32 -3.67 3.71
N GLY A 21 -17.36 -2.39 4.05
CA GLY A 21 -17.35 -2.00 5.44
C GLY A 21 -18.68 -2.18 6.16
N LYS A 22 -19.83 -2.11 5.47
CA LYS A 22 -21.12 -2.55 6.01
C LYS A 22 -21.05 -4.03 6.38
N LYS A 23 -20.59 -4.87 5.45
CA LYS A 23 -20.37 -6.31 5.67
C LYS A 23 -19.35 -6.58 6.79
N LEU A 24 -18.29 -5.78 6.92
CA LEU A 24 -17.31 -5.87 8.01
C LEU A 24 -17.88 -5.42 9.36
N SER A 25 -18.79 -4.45 9.38
CA SER A 25 -19.35 -3.85 10.59
C SER A 25 -20.45 -4.74 11.18
N GLU A 26 -21.34 -5.24 10.32
CA GLU A 26 -22.51 -6.04 10.68
C GLU A 26 -22.17 -7.38 11.34
N ASP A 27 -21.02 -7.99 11.01
CA ASP A 27 -20.59 -9.27 11.59
C ASP A 27 -19.52 -9.13 12.69
N GLY A 28 -19.19 -7.90 13.08
CA GLY A 28 -18.17 -7.62 14.09
C GLY A 28 -16.73 -7.87 13.62
N THR A 29 -16.48 -8.13 12.34
CA THR A 29 -15.11 -8.27 11.80
C THR A 29 -14.37 -6.95 11.84
N PHE A 30 -15.03 -5.80 11.71
CA PHE A 30 -14.41 -4.50 11.96
C PHE A 30 -13.81 -4.42 13.37
N ARG A 31 -14.53 -4.93 14.39
CA ARG A 31 -14.03 -5.08 15.77
C ARG A 31 -12.85 -6.07 15.89
N LYS A 32 -12.65 -6.98 14.92
CA LYS A 32 -11.57 -7.99 14.84
C LYS A 32 -10.49 -7.70 13.77
N THR A 33 -10.63 -6.67 12.94
CA THR A 33 -9.68 -6.30 11.87
C THR A 33 -9.08 -4.92 12.13
N LEU A 34 -9.80 -4.05 12.87
CA LEU A 34 -9.20 -2.93 13.60
C LEU A 34 -8.30 -3.38 14.75
N THR A 35 -8.14 -4.69 14.93
CA THR A 35 -7.15 -5.33 15.81
C THR A 35 -5.87 -5.69 15.07
N LEU A 36 -5.42 -4.87 14.11
CA LEU A 36 -3.97 -4.79 13.92
C LEU A 36 -3.39 -4.46 15.30
N PRO A 37 -2.50 -5.29 15.87
CA PRO A 37 -2.00 -5.09 17.23
C PRO A 37 -1.56 -3.63 17.48
N GLU A 38 -0.99 -3.00 16.47
CA GLU A 38 -0.47 -1.63 16.47
C GLU A 38 -1.59 -0.59 16.51
N LEU A 39 -2.66 -0.72 15.72
CA LEU A 39 -3.79 0.23 15.75
C LEU A 39 -4.65 0.06 17.01
N ARG A 40 -4.79 -1.18 17.52
CA ARG A 40 -5.41 -1.44 18.82
C ARG A 40 -4.60 -0.80 19.94
N LYS A 41 -3.26 -0.89 19.90
CA LYS A 41 -2.38 -0.22 20.85
C LYS A 41 -2.56 1.29 20.78
N VAL A 42 -2.47 1.91 19.61
CA VAL A 42 -2.70 3.35 19.41
C VAL A 42 -4.06 3.78 19.96
N SER A 43 -5.15 3.08 19.58
CA SER A 43 -6.50 3.41 20.04
C SER A 43 -6.67 3.18 21.56
N SER A 44 -6.09 2.13 22.13
CA SER A 44 -6.14 1.85 23.57
C SER A 44 -5.33 2.87 24.36
N ILE A 45 -4.17 3.29 23.86
CA ILE A 45 -3.32 4.32 24.46
C ILE A 45 -4.04 5.67 24.42
N LEU A 46 -4.60 6.06 23.27
CA LEU A 46 -5.39 7.29 23.15
C LEU A 46 -6.62 7.28 24.06
N TYR A 47 -7.33 6.16 24.12
CA TYR A 47 -8.46 5.97 25.03
C TYR A 47 -8.05 6.04 26.51
N LEU A 48 -6.92 5.44 26.88
CA LEU A 48 -6.38 5.49 28.24
C LEU A 48 -5.88 6.90 28.60
N LEU A 49 -5.28 7.63 27.65
CA LEU A 49 -4.89 9.03 27.83
C LEU A 49 -6.14 9.91 28.06
N GLU A 50 -7.23 9.66 27.33
CA GLU A 50 -8.49 10.39 27.51
C GLU A 50 -9.21 10.00 28.82
N ALA A 51 -9.21 8.71 29.15
CA ALA A 51 -9.74 8.19 30.42
C ALA A 51 -8.97 8.77 31.61
N LYS A 52 -7.64 8.86 31.52
CA LYS A 52 -6.80 9.52 32.53
C LYS A 52 -7.12 11.00 32.62
N ALA A 53 -7.33 11.69 31.50
CA ALA A 53 -7.79 13.09 31.43
C ALA A 53 -9.23 13.34 31.96
N GLY A 54 -9.89 12.31 32.50
CA GLY A 54 -11.20 12.40 33.12
C GLY A 54 -12.37 12.49 32.15
N VAL A 55 -12.23 11.97 30.93
CA VAL A 55 -13.36 11.80 29.99
C VAL A 55 -13.28 10.42 29.34
N LEU A 56 -14.28 9.57 29.60
CA LEU A 56 -14.43 8.30 28.90
C LEU A 56 -15.19 8.54 27.59
N THR A 57 -14.46 8.71 26.49
CA THR A 57 -15.01 8.69 25.13
C THR A 57 -14.87 7.29 24.54
N GLU A 58 -15.84 6.85 23.74
CA GLU A 58 -15.71 5.59 23.01
C GLU A 58 -14.50 5.63 22.06
N PRO A 59 -13.78 4.53 21.81
CA PRO A 59 -12.67 4.48 20.85
C PRO A 59 -12.98 5.03 19.45
N SER A 60 -14.24 4.93 19.00
CA SER A 60 -14.75 5.54 17.76
C SER A 60 -14.78 7.07 17.78
N ARG A 61 -14.72 7.70 18.96
CA ARG A 61 -14.77 9.16 19.17
C ARG A 61 -13.39 9.78 19.42
N LEU A 62 -12.32 8.99 19.41
CA LEU A 62 -10.92 9.47 19.50
C LEU A 62 -10.56 10.46 18.38
N ALA A 63 -11.24 10.33 17.24
CA ALA A 63 -11.45 11.34 16.23
C ALA A 63 -11.54 12.79 16.73
N SER A 64 -12.35 13.00 17.77
CA SER A 64 -12.73 14.32 18.27
C SER A 64 -11.57 15.06 18.95
N LEU A 65 -10.49 14.34 19.29
CA LEU A 65 -9.24 14.90 19.80
C LEU A 65 -8.60 15.89 18.83
N PHE A 66 -8.87 15.75 17.54
CA PHE A 66 -8.24 16.52 16.50
C PHE A 66 -9.24 17.38 15.71
N ASP A 67 -8.83 18.61 15.37
CA ASP A 67 -9.59 19.53 14.52
C ASP A 67 -9.14 19.39 13.07
N GLY A 68 -9.73 18.43 12.37
CA GLY A 68 -9.44 18.12 10.97
C GLY A 68 -8.61 16.84 10.79
N PRO A 69 -7.97 16.66 9.63
CA PRO A 69 -7.31 15.41 9.27
C PRO A 69 -6.16 15.10 10.22
N VAL A 70 -6.18 13.89 10.77
CA VAL A 70 -5.04 13.29 11.47
C VAL A 70 -4.25 12.48 10.47
N ALA A 71 -2.93 12.51 10.60
CA ALA A 71 -2.00 11.66 9.86
C ALA A 71 -1.45 10.59 10.82
N ILE A 72 -1.51 9.33 10.40
CA ILE A 72 -0.91 8.20 11.12
C ILE A 72 0.12 7.58 10.19
N ALA A 73 1.38 7.50 10.62
CA ALA A 73 2.45 6.81 9.91
C ALA A 73 2.88 5.56 10.67
N LEU A 74 2.86 4.41 9.99
CA LEU A 74 3.42 3.15 10.49
C LEU A 74 4.85 2.98 9.93
N LEU A 75 5.80 2.75 10.81
CA LEU A 75 7.24 2.64 10.51
C LEU A 75 7.74 1.20 10.71
N GLN A 76 9.04 0.98 10.51
CA GLN A 76 9.64 -0.34 10.70
C GLN A 76 9.59 -0.76 12.18
N LYS A 77 9.72 -2.07 12.47
CA LYS A 77 9.76 -2.62 13.84
C LYS A 77 8.54 -2.32 14.72
N SER A 78 7.37 -2.10 14.12
CA SER A 78 6.11 -1.78 14.84
C SER A 78 6.12 -0.41 15.53
N GLU A 79 7.01 0.48 15.09
CA GLU A 79 7.02 1.89 15.50
C GLU A 79 5.91 2.66 14.75
N TRP A 80 5.33 3.66 15.39
CA TRP A 80 4.27 4.48 14.81
C TRP A 80 4.36 5.93 15.27
N ILE A 81 3.85 6.83 14.44
CA ILE A 81 3.69 8.25 14.77
C ILE A 81 2.31 8.74 14.33
N VAL A 82 1.65 9.50 15.20
CA VAL A 82 0.36 10.15 14.97
C VAL A 82 0.59 11.65 15.06
N VAL A 83 0.11 12.40 14.07
CA VAL A 83 0.17 13.85 14.06
C VAL A 83 -1.20 14.40 13.69
N GLY A 84 -1.73 15.32 14.51
CA GLY A 84 -2.97 15.99 14.19
C GLY A 84 -3.07 17.33 14.89
N LYS A 85 -3.86 18.24 14.32
CA LYS A 85 -4.16 19.52 14.94
C LYS A 85 -5.06 19.27 16.14
N ALA A 86 -4.68 19.72 17.33
CA ALA A 86 -5.49 19.61 18.53
C ALA A 86 -6.87 20.27 18.34
N SER A 87 -7.91 19.57 18.78
CA SER A 87 -9.27 20.09 18.78
C SER A 87 -9.52 20.95 20.00
N ILE A 88 -9.84 22.22 19.77
CA ILE A 88 -10.34 23.13 20.83
C ILE A 88 -11.75 22.74 21.31
N LYS A 89 -12.41 21.78 20.64
CA LYS A 89 -13.69 21.21 21.05
C LYS A 89 -13.52 19.96 21.93
N SER A 90 -12.34 19.35 21.94
CA SER A 90 -12.01 18.22 22.82
C SER A 90 -11.38 18.72 24.13
N LYS A 91 -11.81 18.16 25.25
CA LYS A 91 -11.21 18.44 26.55
C LYS A 91 -9.75 18.02 26.59
N LEU A 92 -9.40 16.83 26.09
CA LEU A 92 -8.00 16.38 26.02
C LEU A 92 -7.18 17.25 25.05
N GLY A 93 -7.74 17.64 23.90
CA GLY A 93 -7.06 18.55 22.96
C GLY A 93 -6.73 19.90 23.59
N VAL A 94 -7.71 20.53 24.26
CA VAL A 94 -7.52 21.77 25.01
C VAL A 94 -6.54 21.60 26.17
N SER A 95 -6.67 20.53 26.96
CA SER A 95 -5.79 20.25 28.10
C SER A 95 -4.34 20.03 27.69
N LEU A 96 -4.07 19.28 26.61
CA LEU A 96 -2.72 19.11 26.08
C LEU A 96 -2.14 20.43 25.57
N LEU A 97 -2.93 21.24 24.86
CA LEU A 97 -2.45 22.57 24.44
C LEU A 97 -2.12 23.45 25.65
N THR A 98 -3.00 23.49 26.66
CA THR A 98 -2.80 24.29 27.88
C THR A 98 -1.61 23.81 28.72
N LEU A 99 -1.36 22.49 28.80
CA LEU A 99 -0.20 21.93 29.49
C LEU A 99 1.12 22.36 28.83
N PHE A 100 1.20 22.30 27.49
CA PHE A 100 2.45 22.58 26.76
C PHE A 100 2.66 24.06 26.43
N GLN A 101 1.59 24.85 26.29
CA GLN A 101 1.67 26.29 26.00
C GLN A 101 1.64 27.14 27.28
N GLY A 102 1.17 26.59 28.41
CA GLY A 102 1.04 27.31 29.69
C GLY A 102 -0.13 28.30 29.76
N GLU A 103 -0.93 28.44 28.69
CA GLU A 103 -2.06 29.38 28.60
C GLU A 103 -3.41 28.66 28.64
N LYS A 104 -4.38 29.19 29.42
CA LYS A 104 -5.75 28.65 29.50
C LYS A 104 -6.51 28.95 28.20
N ILE A 105 -6.95 27.91 27.50
CA ILE A 105 -7.70 28.05 26.24
C ILE A 105 -9.20 28.00 26.53
N ALA A 106 -9.94 29.01 26.08
CA ALA A 106 -11.40 29.10 26.24
C ALA A 106 -12.13 28.23 25.20
N LYS A 107 -13.18 27.50 25.62
CA LYS A 107 -14.08 26.79 24.69
C LYS A 107 -14.77 27.77 23.74
N ALA A 108 -14.77 27.45 22.44
CA ALA A 108 -15.63 28.14 21.48
C ALA A 108 -17.11 27.83 21.80
N LYS A 109 -17.94 28.87 21.93
CA LYS A 109 -19.39 28.74 22.16
C LYS A 109 -20.01 27.81 21.12
N LYS A 110 -20.75 26.79 21.58
CA LYS A 110 -21.64 26.02 20.71
C LYS A 110 -22.72 26.97 20.21
N ASP A 111 -22.77 27.24 18.92
CA ASP A 111 -23.96 27.82 18.28
C ASP A 111 -25.07 26.76 18.30
N THR A 112 -25.74 26.65 19.43
CA THR A 112 -27.02 25.94 19.53
C THR A 112 -28.04 26.86 18.86
N LYS A 113 -28.48 26.51 17.64
CA LYS A 113 -29.71 27.08 17.10
C LYS A 113 -30.86 26.59 17.98
N GLU A 114 -31.19 27.38 19.00
CA GLU A 114 -32.38 27.17 19.82
C GLU A 114 -33.62 27.27 18.94
N THR A 115 -34.33 26.16 18.85
CA THR A 115 -35.73 26.16 18.45
C THR A 115 -36.50 26.78 19.60
N ASN A 116 -37.02 27.98 19.37
CA ASN A 116 -37.88 28.74 20.28
C ASN A 116 -39.07 27.87 20.75
N VAL A 117 -38.99 27.32 21.97
CA VAL A 117 -40.16 26.94 22.76
C VAL A 117 -39.98 27.61 24.12
N LYS A 118 -40.77 28.66 24.35
CA LYS A 118 -40.86 29.37 25.64
C LYS A 118 -41.37 28.43 26.74
N PRO A 119 -40.78 28.51 27.94
CA PRO A 119 -41.56 28.46 29.16
C PRO A 119 -41.48 29.79 29.93
N GLN A 120 -42.56 30.11 30.63
CA GLN A 120 -42.76 31.30 31.48
C GLN A 120 -41.92 31.26 32.78
N PRO A 121 -41.75 32.41 33.46
CA PRO A 121 -40.69 32.67 34.43
C PRO A 121 -41.10 32.37 35.87
N GLU A 122 -40.12 32.10 36.73
CA GLU A 122 -39.98 32.69 38.07
C GLU A 122 -38.68 32.20 38.74
N GLY A 123 -37.92 33.12 39.36
CA GLY A 123 -36.88 32.82 40.34
C GLY A 123 -35.47 33.28 39.97
N GLU A 124 -35.07 34.44 40.49
CA GLU A 124 -33.73 35.03 40.42
C GLU A 124 -32.63 34.12 40.99
N SER A 125 -31.51 33.99 40.28
CA SER A 125 -30.18 34.30 40.84
C SER A 125 -29.14 34.28 39.72
N ASN A 126 -28.41 35.39 39.59
CA ASN A 126 -27.26 35.57 38.71
C ASN A 126 -26.22 34.47 38.89
N SER A 127 -25.92 33.74 37.82
CA SER A 127 -24.57 33.26 37.55
C SER A 127 -24.24 33.58 36.11
N GLU A 128 -23.37 34.56 35.89
CA GLU A 128 -22.64 34.69 34.64
C GLU A 128 -22.05 33.31 34.32
N GLU A 129 -22.45 32.70 33.20
CA GLU A 129 -21.83 31.48 32.69
C GLU A 129 -20.37 31.80 32.38
N ALA A 130 -19.51 31.59 33.38
CA ALA A 130 -18.07 31.65 33.23
C ALA A 130 -17.69 30.71 32.10
N ALA A 131 -16.96 31.24 31.10
CA ALA A 131 -16.36 30.43 30.06
C ALA A 131 -15.59 29.28 30.75
N GLN A 132 -16.02 28.03 30.54
CA GLN A 132 -15.30 26.87 31.05
C GLN A 132 -13.89 26.90 30.47
N THR A 133 -12.94 27.30 31.30
CA THR A 133 -11.50 27.24 31.03
C THR A 133 -10.97 25.97 31.69
N HIS A 134 -10.21 25.17 30.96
CA HIS A 134 -9.54 24.00 31.52
C HIS A 134 -8.20 24.45 32.13
N SER A 135 -7.90 24.06 33.38
CA SER A 135 -6.61 24.35 34.03
C SER A 135 -5.60 23.24 33.74
N ALA A 136 -4.31 23.59 33.64
CA ALA A 136 -3.21 22.60 33.56
C ALA A 136 -3.05 21.80 34.86
N ASP A 137 -3.46 22.37 36.00
CA ASP A 137 -3.29 21.79 37.34
C ASP A 137 -4.11 20.52 37.56
N ASP A 138 -5.21 20.34 36.82
CA ASP A 138 -6.02 19.10 36.86
C ASP A 138 -5.28 17.90 36.24
N PHE A 139 -4.13 18.14 35.60
CA PHE A 139 -3.40 17.19 34.76
C PHE A 139 -2.09 16.73 35.40
N THR A 140 -1.32 17.60 36.04
CA THR A 140 0.04 17.28 36.55
C THR A 140 0.09 16.10 37.51
N ASP A 141 -1.00 15.84 38.26
CA ASP A 141 -1.09 14.76 39.24
C ASP A 141 -1.53 13.41 38.64
N GLN A 142 -2.03 13.39 37.40
CA GLN A 142 -2.58 12.20 36.72
C GLN A 142 -1.57 11.50 35.81
N PHE A 143 -0.42 12.14 35.58
CA PHE A 143 0.64 11.66 34.73
C PHE A 143 1.91 11.49 35.54
N THR A 144 2.41 10.26 35.62
CA THR A 144 3.71 9.97 36.22
C THR A 144 4.75 10.21 35.13
N VAL A 145 5.18 11.47 34.99
CA VAL A 145 5.92 11.97 33.84
C VAL A 145 7.42 11.92 34.12
N GLY A 146 8.15 11.06 33.42
CA GLY A 146 9.51 11.42 33.02
C GLY A 146 9.39 12.49 31.93
N SER A 147 9.70 13.75 32.25
CA SER A 147 9.75 14.80 31.23
C SER A 147 11.18 14.80 30.69
N GLU A 148 11.30 14.66 29.37
CA GLU A 148 12.59 14.64 28.72
C GLU A 148 12.62 15.75 27.68
N LYS A 149 13.69 16.55 27.69
CA LYS A 149 13.87 17.64 26.73
C LYS A 149 14.62 17.13 25.51
N PHE A 150 14.02 17.35 24.36
CA PHE A 150 14.63 17.07 23.07
C PHE A 150 14.92 18.37 22.32
N GLY A 151 16.14 18.86 22.50
CA GLY A 151 16.49 20.22 22.12
C GLY A 151 15.63 21.23 22.90
N ASN A 152 14.78 21.97 22.19
CA ASN A 152 13.85 22.95 22.77
C ASN A 152 12.43 22.43 22.97
N LEU A 153 12.15 21.17 22.57
CA LEU A 153 10.82 20.58 22.71
C LEU A 153 10.75 19.80 24.01
N GLU A 154 9.73 20.10 24.81
CA GLU A 154 9.37 19.30 25.96
C GLU A 154 8.58 18.09 25.49
N MET A 155 8.94 16.91 26.01
CA MET A 155 8.29 15.66 25.70
C MET A 155 7.83 14.98 26.98
N TYR A 156 6.63 14.43 26.93
CA TYR A 156 6.04 13.67 28.02
C TYR A 156 6.08 12.19 27.66
N GLN A 157 6.78 11.40 28.48
CA GLN A 157 6.81 9.94 28.38
C GLN A 157 5.73 9.33 29.27
N TYR A 158 5.04 8.32 28.74
CA TYR A 158 4.02 7.53 29.39
C TYR A 158 4.35 6.05 29.28
N ASP A 159 4.63 5.42 30.41
CA ASP A 159 4.88 3.98 30.45
C ASP A 159 3.57 3.20 30.58
N PHE A 160 3.36 2.26 29.65
CA PHE A 160 2.23 1.34 29.56
C PHE A 160 2.77 -0.10 29.55
N GLU A 161 2.77 -0.76 30.71
CA GLU A 161 3.35 -2.10 30.89
C GLU A 161 4.82 -2.16 30.43
N ASN A 162 5.07 -2.76 29.26
CA ASN A 162 6.40 -2.93 28.67
C ASN A 162 6.70 -1.93 27.54
N GLU A 163 5.80 -0.99 27.25
CA GLU A 163 5.94 -0.01 26.17
C GLU A 163 5.89 1.42 26.71
N SER A 164 6.59 2.34 26.06
CA SER A 164 6.56 3.77 26.39
C SER A 164 5.96 4.56 25.23
N VAL A 165 5.11 5.53 25.54
CA VAL A 165 4.47 6.42 24.58
C VAL A 165 4.92 7.83 24.87
N TYR A 166 5.24 8.55 23.82
CA TYR A 166 5.80 9.89 23.85
C TYR A 166 4.82 10.86 23.20
N ILE A 167 4.56 11.98 23.89
CA ILE A 167 3.70 13.06 23.40
C ILE A 167 4.49 14.35 23.36
N ALA A 168 4.38 15.07 22.24
CA ALA A 168 4.94 16.40 22.06
C ALA A 168 3.90 17.33 21.39
N VAL A 169 3.92 18.61 21.71
CA VAL A 169 3.06 19.62 21.09
C VAL A 169 3.91 20.65 20.37
N ILE A 170 3.58 20.92 19.10
CA ILE A 170 4.24 21.94 18.27
C ILE A 170 3.18 22.91 17.75
N GLY A 171 3.15 24.11 18.32
CA GLY A 171 2.05 25.05 18.07
C GLY A 171 0.73 24.43 18.47
N ASN A 172 -0.17 24.22 17.50
CA ASN A 172 -1.48 23.60 17.73
C ASN A 172 -1.53 22.11 17.33
N PHE A 173 -0.39 21.49 17.03
CA PHE A 173 -0.33 20.08 16.61
C PHE A 173 0.14 19.20 17.76
N ILE A 174 -0.57 18.09 17.99
CA ILE A 174 -0.17 17.04 18.91
C ILE A 174 0.50 15.94 18.08
N LEU A 175 1.71 15.56 18.51
CA LEU A 175 2.46 14.42 18.01
C LEU A 175 2.48 13.33 19.09
N ILE A 176 2.21 12.09 18.69
CA ILE A 176 2.18 10.93 19.58
C ILE A 176 2.95 9.80 18.91
N THR A 177 3.84 9.12 19.63
CA THR A 177 4.60 7.98 19.10
C THR A 177 4.95 6.98 20.20
N ASN A 178 5.24 5.73 19.85
CA ASN A 178 5.81 4.74 20.76
C ASN A 178 7.34 4.61 20.68
N SER A 179 8.03 5.48 19.93
CA SER A 179 9.48 5.42 19.76
C SER A 179 10.11 6.80 19.87
N LYS A 180 10.95 6.95 20.90
CA LYS A 180 11.79 8.13 21.14
C LYS A 180 12.72 8.40 19.95
N GLU A 181 13.38 7.36 19.45
CA GLU A 181 14.28 7.44 18.29
C GLU A 181 13.54 7.93 17.03
N THR A 182 12.32 7.42 16.80
CA THR A 182 11.46 7.88 15.69
C THR A 182 11.12 9.36 15.82
N LEU A 183 10.77 9.83 17.02
CA LEU A 183 10.45 11.23 17.25
C LEU A 183 11.67 12.10 16.98
N ASP A 184 12.81 11.75 17.55
CA ASP A 184 14.07 12.49 17.43
C ASP A 184 14.51 12.61 15.99
N LEU A 185 14.45 11.50 15.25
CA LEU A 185 14.76 11.49 13.84
C LEU A 185 13.78 12.38 13.07
N SER A 186 12.48 12.30 13.36
CA SER A 186 11.45 13.10 12.69
C SER A 186 11.62 14.60 12.95
N LEU A 187 11.89 15.00 14.19
CA LEU A 187 12.17 16.38 14.59
C LEU A 187 13.51 16.87 14.04
N GLY A 188 14.54 16.02 14.04
CA GLY A 188 15.84 16.30 13.43
C GLY A 188 15.74 16.53 11.92
N LEU A 189 14.92 15.74 11.23
CA LEU A 189 14.65 15.89 9.80
C LEU A 189 13.85 17.17 9.51
N ALA A 190 12.84 17.47 10.33
CA ALA A 190 12.04 18.69 10.22
C ALA A 190 12.84 19.98 10.49
N SER A 191 13.82 19.93 11.40
CA SER A 191 14.66 21.07 11.78
C SER A 191 15.91 21.25 10.90
N SER A 192 16.17 20.30 9.99
CA SER A 192 17.34 20.35 9.10
C SER A 192 17.28 21.51 8.08
N LYS A 193 18.43 22.15 7.81
CA LYS A 193 18.57 23.21 6.77
C LYS A 193 18.18 22.75 5.36
N ASN A 194 18.23 21.45 5.10
CA ASN A 194 17.86 20.87 3.80
C ASN A 194 16.36 20.61 3.68
N ASN A 195 15.58 20.79 4.75
CA ASN A 195 14.14 20.56 4.85
C ASN A 195 13.70 19.34 4.02
N SER A 196 14.22 18.17 4.39
CA SER A 196 14.03 16.88 3.70
C SER A 196 12.62 16.30 3.91
N SER A 197 11.62 17.17 3.92
CA SER A 197 10.20 16.82 4.03
C SER A 197 9.69 16.28 2.70
N LEU A 198 8.85 15.25 2.80
CA LEU A 198 8.03 14.75 1.70
C LEU A 198 7.25 15.89 1.02
N GLY A 199 6.79 16.86 1.84
CA GLY A 199 6.06 18.05 1.41
C GLY A 199 6.79 18.92 0.39
N ASN A 200 8.12 18.86 0.37
CA ASN A 200 8.96 19.66 -0.52
C ASN A 200 9.37 18.92 -1.81
N LEU A 201 9.04 17.63 -1.93
CA LEU A 201 9.34 16.87 -3.12
C LEU A 201 8.45 17.34 -4.28
N LYS A 202 9.04 17.50 -5.46
CA LYS A 202 8.31 17.84 -6.69
C LYS A 202 7.15 16.87 -6.90
N GLY A 203 5.98 17.39 -7.27
CA GLY A 203 4.75 16.62 -7.48
C GLY A 203 3.96 16.28 -6.22
N PHE A 204 4.50 16.53 -5.01
CA PHE A 204 3.77 16.28 -3.77
C PHE A 204 2.64 17.29 -3.51
N SER A 205 2.77 18.53 -3.97
CA SER A 205 1.73 19.56 -3.83
C SER A 205 0.40 19.14 -4.43
N HIS A 206 0.41 18.53 -5.62
CA HIS A 206 -0.81 18.08 -6.29
C HIS A 206 -1.44 16.84 -5.63
N LEU A 207 -0.60 15.94 -5.10
CA LEU A 207 -1.07 14.84 -4.26
C LEU A 207 -1.77 15.42 -3.03
N ARG A 208 -1.18 16.42 -2.38
CA ARG A 208 -1.74 17.09 -1.21
C ARG A 208 -3.07 17.78 -1.52
N GLU A 209 -3.16 18.52 -2.62
CA GLU A 209 -4.41 19.13 -3.10
C GLU A 209 -5.51 18.07 -3.31
N SER A 210 -5.14 16.93 -3.89
CA SER A 210 -6.07 15.82 -4.12
C SER A 210 -6.48 15.14 -2.82
N ALA A 211 -5.57 15.04 -1.85
CA ALA A 211 -5.82 14.51 -0.51
C ALA A 211 -6.75 15.41 0.33
N GLN A 212 -6.79 16.72 0.07
CA GLN A 212 -7.62 17.69 0.80
C GLN A 212 -9.10 17.69 0.39
N LYS A 213 -9.48 16.98 -0.68
CA LYS A 213 -10.89 16.82 -1.06
C LYS A 213 -11.65 16.09 0.06
N ARG A 214 -12.92 16.43 0.28
CA ARG A 214 -13.81 15.85 1.31
C ARG A 214 -14.23 14.41 0.97
N GLU A 215 -13.26 13.51 0.87
CA GLU A 215 -13.41 12.07 0.69
C GLU A 215 -12.36 11.41 1.58
N ASN A 216 -12.62 10.21 2.10
CA ASN A 216 -11.60 9.50 2.87
C ASN A 216 -10.58 8.89 1.95
N LYS A 217 -9.32 9.03 2.34
CA LYS A 217 -8.20 8.62 1.52
C LYS A 217 -7.10 7.97 2.35
N LEU A 218 -6.53 6.93 1.77
CA LEU A 218 -5.30 6.29 2.20
C LEU A 218 -4.19 6.70 1.24
N LEU A 219 -3.11 7.25 1.77
CA LEU A 219 -1.90 7.49 1.02
C LEU A 219 -0.89 6.39 1.30
N PHE A 220 -0.54 5.67 0.26
CA PHE A 220 0.64 4.82 0.25
C PHE A 220 1.79 5.57 -0.43
N PHE A 221 2.91 5.76 0.27
CA PHE A 221 4.12 6.35 -0.30
C PHE A 221 5.31 5.40 -0.26
N ALA A 222 5.92 5.21 -1.43
CA ALA A 222 7.16 4.48 -1.63
C ALA A 222 8.21 5.40 -2.27
N GLY A 223 9.20 5.82 -1.48
CA GLY A 223 10.31 6.65 -1.95
C GLY A 223 11.28 5.90 -2.87
N LYS A 224 12.19 6.67 -3.50
CA LYS A 224 13.20 6.16 -4.45
C LYS A 224 14.16 5.10 -3.89
N ASN A 225 14.35 5.08 -2.56
CA ASN A 225 15.20 4.13 -1.83
C ASN A 225 14.35 3.22 -0.91
N SER A 226 13.12 2.91 -1.31
CA SER A 226 12.24 2.05 -0.51
C SER A 226 12.51 0.57 -0.76
N LEU A 227 11.86 -0.29 0.01
CA LEU A 227 11.89 -1.73 -0.24
C LEU A 227 11.23 -2.12 -1.59
N LEU A 228 10.48 -1.21 -2.21
CA LEU A 228 9.88 -1.40 -3.52
C LEU A 228 10.74 -0.84 -4.66
N THR A 229 11.94 -0.32 -4.38
CA THR A 229 12.82 0.27 -5.39
C THR A 229 13.07 -0.64 -6.59
N PRO A 230 13.34 -1.95 -6.48
CA PRO A 230 13.51 -2.82 -7.65
C PRO A 230 12.27 -2.86 -8.56
N LEU A 231 11.07 -2.72 -8.00
CA LEU A 231 9.83 -2.70 -8.78
C LEU A 231 9.53 -1.32 -9.36
N LEU A 232 9.83 -0.26 -8.60
CA LEU A 232 9.46 1.10 -8.96
C LEU A 232 10.48 1.77 -9.89
N LYS A 233 11.79 1.59 -9.65
CA LYS A 233 12.84 2.32 -10.37
C LYS A 233 12.77 2.12 -11.89
N PRO A 234 12.45 0.93 -12.45
CA PRO A 234 12.30 0.76 -13.89
C PRO A 234 11.24 1.68 -14.52
N SER A 235 10.15 1.97 -13.82
CA SER A 235 9.07 2.83 -14.34
C SER A 235 9.14 4.27 -13.86
N PHE A 236 9.50 4.50 -12.59
CA PHE A 236 9.52 5.82 -11.94
C PHE A 236 10.89 6.51 -12.00
N GLY A 237 11.94 5.79 -12.42
CA GLY A 237 13.32 6.29 -12.41
C GLY A 237 13.77 6.65 -11.00
N ASN A 238 14.35 7.84 -10.83
CA ASN A 238 14.81 8.35 -9.54
C ASN A 238 13.70 9.01 -8.69
N SER A 239 12.43 8.83 -9.07
CA SER A 239 11.27 9.31 -8.33
C SER A 239 10.67 8.21 -7.44
N GLY A 240 9.92 8.62 -6.41
CA GLY A 240 9.03 7.76 -5.65
C GLY A 240 7.62 7.69 -6.25
N MET A 241 6.82 6.79 -5.71
CA MET A 241 5.41 6.61 -6.01
C MET A 241 4.57 7.07 -4.83
N GLY A 242 3.59 7.93 -5.08
CA GLY A 242 2.47 8.19 -4.19
C GLY A 242 1.20 7.57 -4.77
N LEU A 243 0.51 6.74 -4.02
CA LEU A 243 -0.79 6.17 -4.38
C LEU A 243 -1.82 6.67 -3.37
N LEU A 244 -2.75 7.50 -3.84
CA LEU A 244 -3.86 8.02 -3.05
C LEU A 244 -5.12 7.22 -3.39
N LEU A 245 -5.52 6.31 -2.50
CA LEU A 245 -6.72 5.48 -2.63
C LEU A 245 -7.86 6.12 -1.85
N GLY A 246 -9.03 6.25 -2.45
CA GLY A 246 -10.23 6.76 -1.79
C GLY A 246 -11.48 6.00 -2.19
N TRP A 247 -12.55 6.20 -1.42
CA TRP A 247 -13.87 5.66 -1.67
C TRP A 247 -14.90 6.78 -1.68
N LYS A 248 -15.91 6.62 -2.54
CA LYS A 248 -17.14 7.41 -2.49
C LYS A 248 -18.14 6.63 -1.63
N GLU A 249 -19.08 7.31 -0.97
CA GLU A 249 -20.05 6.69 -0.03
C GLU A 249 -20.81 5.46 -0.60
N GLN A 250 -20.85 5.31 -1.93
CA GLN A 250 -21.44 4.16 -2.64
C GLN A 250 -20.58 3.66 -3.82
N GLY A 251 -19.30 4.03 -3.86
CA GLY A 251 -18.40 3.74 -4.98
C GLY A 251 -17.37 2.64 -4.67
N PHE A 252 -16.82 2.05 -5.72
CA PHE A 252 -15.64 1.19 -5.59
C PHE A 252 -14.40 1.97 -5.13
N LEU A 253 -13.41 1.25 -4.61
CA LEU A 253 -12.11 1.82 -4.30
C LEU A 253 -11.45 2.32 -5.59
N GLU A 254 -11.18 3.62 -5.65
CA GLU A 254 -10.50 4.29 -6.75
C GLU A 254 -9.20 4.92 -6.22
N GLY A 255 -8.20 5.09 -7.07
CA GLY A 255 -6.98 5.75 -6.67
C GLY A 255 -6.29 6.53 -7.76
N GLU A 256 -5.53 7.51 -7.33
CA GLU A 256 -4.68 8.37 -8.17
C GLU A 256 -3.21 8.07 -7.83
N ILE A 257 -2.39 7.93 -8.86
CA ILE A 257 -0.96 7.63 -8.74
C ILE A 257 -0.18 8.86 -9.13
N TYR A 258 0.82 9.21 -8.33
CA TYR A 258 1.68 10.37 -8.52
C TYR A 258 3.14 9.95 -8.54
N ARG A 259 3.92 10.64 -9.38
CA ARG A 259 5.37 10.56 -9.40
C ARG A 259 5.95 11.63 -8.49
N ILE A 260 6.55 11.23 -7.37
CA ILE A 260 6.97 12.15 -6.30
C ILE A 260 8.49 12.26 -6.24
N GLY A 261 9.02 13.48 -6.31
CA GLY A 261 10.46 13.75 -6.36
C GLY A 261 11.11 13.35 -7.68
N GLY A 262 12.43 13.39 -7.74
CA GLY A 262 13.20 13.07 -8.96
C GLY A 262 12.89 14.00 -10.15
N GLU A 263 13.22 13.53 -11.35
CA GLU A 263 12.91 14.23 -12.60
C GLU A 263 11.43 14.08 -12.95
N GLN A 264 10.79 15.19 -13.33
CA GLN A 264 9.37 15.27 -13.67
C GLN A 264 9.21 15.45 -15.18
N THR A 265 9.93 14.63 -15.95
CA THR A 265 9.88 14.67 -17.41
C THR A 265 8.49 14.32 -17.90
N GLU A 266 7.95 15.14 -18.80
CA GLU A 266 6.71 14.83 -19.50
C GLU A 266 6.91 13.55 -20.30
N VAL A 267 6.11 12.54 -20.00
CA VAL A 267 6.03 11.34 -20.84
C VAL A 267 5.00 11.65 -21.92
N GLY A 268 5.48 11.92 -23.14
CA GLY A 268 4.64 12.26 -24.28
C GLY A 268 3.53 11.24 -24.50
N SER A 269 2.41 11.69 -25.06
CA SER A 269 1.28 10.84 -25.46
C SER A 269 1.64 10.02 -26.71
N ASN A 270 2.64 9.14 -26.60
CA ASN A 270 2.84 8.14 -27.63
C ASN A 270 1.62 7.22 -27.58
N SER A 271 1.00 6.97 -28.74
CA SER A 271 -0.07 5.97 -28.85
C SER A 271 0.53 4.62 -28.46
N ILE A 272 0.25 4.18 -27.23
CA ILE A 272 0.61 2.84 -26.77
C ILE A 272 -0.30 1.88 -27.52
N ASN A 273 0.27 1.12 -28.44
CA ASN A 273 -0.44 0.04 -29.11
C ASN A 273 -0.28 -1.25 -28.27
N PRO A 274 -1.31 -1.70 -27.55
CA PRO A 274 -1.22 -2.88 -26.70
C PRO A 274 -0.92 -4.13 -27.54
N ASN A 275 0.19 -4.78 -27.25
CA ASN A 275 0.60 -6.00 -27.95
C ASN A 275 1.00 -7.11 -26.96
N LEU A 276 1.68 -6.76 -25.88
CA LEU A 276 2.05 -7.71 -24.83
C LEU A 276 0.83 -8.13 -24.00
N SER A 277 -0.08 -7.19 -23.73
CA SER A 277 -1.35 -7.47 -23.05
C SER A 277 -2.24 -8.51 -23.76
N LYS A 278 -2.09 -8.70 -25.08
CA LYS A 278 -2.85 -9.69 -25.87
C LYS A 278 -2.41 -11.14 -25.67
N ILE A 279 -1.23 -11.37 -25.08
CA ILE A 279 -0.72 -12.72 -24.83
C ILE A 279 -0.80 -13.13 -23.37
N LEU A 280 -1.05 -12.17 -22.47
CA LEU A 280 -1.15 -12.41 -21.04
C LEU A 280 -2.59 -12.78 -20.67
N PRO A 281 -2.83 -13.95 -20.02
CA PRO A 281 -4.17 -14.34 -19.58
C PRO A 281 -4.80 -13.29 -18.66
N LYS A 282 -6.11 -13.05 -18.78
CA LYS A 282 -6.88 -12.13 -17.92
C LYS A 282 -6.94 -12.56 -16.45
N ASP A 283 -6.87 -13.86 -16.22
CA ASP A 283 -7.07 -14.54 -14.95
C ASP A 283 -5.75 -14.84 -14.21
N LEU A 284 -4.62 -14.25 -14.63
CA LEU A 284 -3.38 -14.31 -13.87
C LEU A 284 -3.62 -13.83 -12.42
N THR A 285 -3.15 -14.59 -11.42
CA THR A 285 -3.24 -14.20 -10.01
C THR A 285 -2.67 -12.80 -9.81
N ALA A 286 -1.49 -12.55 -10.38
CA ALA A 286 -0.92 -11.21 -10.47
C ALA A 286 -0.13 -11.06 -11.76
N SER A 287 -0.09 -9.84 -12.30
CA SER A 287 0.79 -9.51 -13.42
C SER A 287 1.28 -8.07 -13.32
N PHE A 288 2.54 -7.88 -13.63
CA PHE A 288 3.07 -6.59 -14.05
C PHE A 288 3.37 -6.69 -15.54
N TYR A 289 2.95 -5.72 -16.32
CA TYR A 289 3.44 -5.60 -17.69
C TYR A 289 3.58 -4.14 -18.09
N SER A 290 4.53 -3.90 -18.98
CA SER A 290 4.76 -2.63 -19.61
C SER A 290 4.84 -2.84 -21.11
N GLU A 291 4.13 -2.01 -21.87
CA GLU A 291 4.21 -2.00 -23.33
C GLU A 291 5.39 -1.15 -23.83
N THR A 292 5.99 -0.30 -22.99
CA THR A 292 7.02 0.67 -23.41
C THR A 292 8.41 0.45 -22.81
N LEU A 293 8.54 -0.30 -21.71
CA LEU A 293 9.85 -0.54 -21.08
C LEU A 293 10.68 -1.48 -21.94
N LYS A 294 11.93 -1.11 -22.22
CA LYS A 294 12.85 -2.02 -22.92
C LYS A 294 13.53 -2.96 -21.93
N PRO A 295 13.61 -4.27 -22.20
CA PRO A 295 14.27 -5.21 -21.29
C PRO A 295 15.70 -4.81 -20.91
N ILE A 296 16.48 -4.25 -21.85
CA ILE A 296 17.84 -3.77 -21.59
C ILE A 296 17.88 -2.56 -20.64
N GLU A 297 16.91 -1.66 -20.70
CA GLU A 297 16.82 -0.50 -19.79
C GLU A 297 16.41 -0.93 -18.39
N VAL A 298 15.46 -1.89 -18.30
CA VAL A 298 15.09 -2.52 -17.04
C VAL A 298 16.31 -3.18 -16.41
N TRP A 299 17.06 -3.98 -17.18
CA TRP A 299 18.26 -4.65 -16.70
C TRP A 299 19.29 -3.66 -16.15
N LYS A 300 19.67 -2.65 -16.94
CA LYS A 300 20.63 -1.60 -16.52
C LYS A 300 20.18 -0.91 -15.23
N THR A 301 18.90 -0.56 -15.15
CA THR A 301 18.33 0.10 -13.96
C THR A 301 18.46 -0.77 -12.71
N LEU A 302 18.26 -2.08 -12.85
CA LEU A 302 18.34 -3.04 -11.75
C LEU A 302 19.77 -3.42 -11.36
N THR A 303 20.74 -3.31 -12.28
CA THR A 303 22.17 -3.48 -11.96
C THR A 303 22.80 -2.24 -11.33
N ASP A 304 22.11 -1.10 -11.42
CA ASP A 304 22.54 0.21 -10.89
C ASP A 304 21.76 0.61 -9.63
N LEU A 305 21.21 -0.36 -8.87
CA LEU A 305 20.65 -0.08 -7.55
C LEU A 305 21.77 0.07 -6.51
N SER A 306 21.58 1.00 -5.58
CA SER A 306 22.53 1.34 -4.52
C SER A 306 21.88 1.20 -3.13
N GLY A 307 22.69 1.32 -2.07
CA GLY A 307 22.22 1.22 -0.68
C GLY A 307 21.82 -0.21 -0.34
N GLU A 308 20.62 -0.39 0.25
CA GLU A 308 20.09 -1.71 0.66
C GLU A 308 19.98 -2.73 -0.49
N TRP A 309 19.94 -2.24 -1.74
CA TRP A 309 19.77 -3.05 -2.94
C TRP A 309 21.08 -3.37 -3.69
N GLU A 310 22.23 -2.98 -3.16
CA GLU A 310 23.53 -3.24 -3.82
C GLU A 310 23.78 -4.75 -4.00
N ASN A 311 23.39 -5.56 -3.02
CA ASN A 311 23.51 -7.03 -3.11
C ASN A 311 22.60 -7.61 -4.19
N PHE A 312 21.41 -7.04 -4.39
CA PHE A 312 20.51 -7.45 -5.47
C PHE A 312 21.15 -7.11 -6.83
N SER A 313 21.69 -5.90 -6.99
CA SER A 313 22.43 -5.50 -8.20
C SER A 313 23.58 -6.45 -8.52
N LYS A 314 24.40 -6.79 -7.52
CA LYS A 314 25.51 -7.75 -7.66
C LYS A 314 25.02 -9.13 -8.03
N GLY A 315 23.97 -9.63 -7.36
CA GLY A 315 23.36 -10.92 -7.66
C GLY A 315 22.80 -11.00 -9.08
N LEU A 316 22.23 -9.90 -9.59
CA LEU A 316 21.73 -9.84 -10.96
C LEU A 316 22.87 -9.93 -11.99
N ASN A 317 23.99 -9.24 -11.76
CA ASN A 317 25.19 -9.38 -12.60
C ASN A 317 25.75 -10.81 -12.56
N GLN A 318 25.85 -11.41 -11.38
CA GLN A 318 26.28 -12.81 -11.21
C GLN A 318 25.34 -13.78 -11.92
N PHE A 319 24.03 -13.54 -11.90
CA PHE A 319 23.06 -14.35 -12.64
C PHE A 319 23.32 -14.29 -14.15
N ALA A 320 23.59 -13.11 -14.71
CA ALA A 320 23.92 -12.97 -16.13
C ALA A 320 25.23 -13.69 -16.48
N GLU A 321 26.27 -13.54 -15.68
CA GLU A 321 27.56 -14.21 -15.86
C GLU A 321 27.41 -15.73 -15.82
N ALA A 322 26.76 -16.27 -14.78
CA ALA A 322 26.52 -17.70 -14.61
C ALA A 322 25.65 -18.27 -15.75
N GLY A 323 24.69 -17.47 -16.22
CA GLY A 323 23.82 -17.79 -17.35
C GLY A 323 24.48 -17.67 -18.73
N ARG A 324 25.69 -17.10 -18.81
CA ARG A 324 26.34 -16.69 -20.07
C ARG A 324 25.42 -15.81 -20.93
N ILE A 325 24.73 -14.91 -20.26
CA ILE A 325 23.86 -13.88 -20.82
C ILE A 325 24.69 -12.60 -20.81
N ASP A 326 25.09 -12.11 -21.99
CA ASP A 326 25.56 -10.73 -22.11
C ASP A 326 24.35 -9.83 -22.33
N PRO A 327 23.94 -9.00 -21.35
CA PRO A 327 22.71 -8.22 -21.43
C PRO A 327 22.65 -7.34 -22.69
N LYS A 328 23.78 -6.78 -23.12
CA LYS A 328 23.85 -5.86 -24.27
C LYS A 328 23.49 -6.53 -25.59
N THR A 329 23.81 -7.81 -25.73
CA THR A 329 23.57 -8.59 -26.96
C THR A 329 22.36 -9.51 -26.84
N TYR A 330 21.96 -9.87 -25.62
CA TYR A 330 20.85 -10.77 -25.37
C TYR A 330 19.48 -10.06 -25.39
N PHE A 331 19.38 -8.92 -24.72
CA PHE A 331 18.14 -8.15 -24.63
C PHE A 331 18.01 -7.19 -25.82
N GLN A 332 16.83 -7.17 -26.46
CA GLN A 332 16.57 -6.20 -27.52
C GLN A 332 16.30 -4.80 -26.98
N GLU A 333 16.52 -3.82 -27.85
CA GLU A 333 16.04 -2.43 -27.75
C GLU A 333 14.52 -2.30 -27.99
N SER A 334 13.85 -3.37 -28.40
CA SER A 334 12.40 -3.39 -28.56
C SER A 334 11.71 -3.28 -27.20
N GLN A 335 10.60 -2.56 -27.19
CA GLN A 335 9.81 -2.33 -25.98
C GLN A 335 9.10 -3.61 -25.55
N GLY A 336 8.74 -3.67 -24.27
CA GLY A 336 7.83 -4.59 -23.63
C GLY A 336 8.48 -5.62 -22.70
N VAL A 337 7.95 -5.66 -21.49
CA VAL A 337 8.35 -6.57 -20.41
C VAL A 337 7.12 -6.95 -19.62
N ALA A 338 6.96 -8.23 -19.31
CA ALA A 338 5.96 -8.70 -18.36
C ALA A 338 6.51 -9.72 -17.38
N PHE A 339 6.01 -9.63 -16.15
CA PHE A 339 6.11 -10.64 -15.12
C PHE A 339 4.68 -11.11 -14.82
N SER A 340 4.48 -12.41 -14.90
CA SER A 340 3.19 -13.05 -14.70
C SER A 340 3.30 -14.05 -13.57
N PHE A 341 2.31 -14.05 -12.69
CA PHE A 341 2.14 -15.02 -11.63
C PHE A 341 0.81 -15.74 -11.86
N HIS A 342 0.91 -17.00 -12.23
CA HIS A 342 -0.23 -17.87 -12.56
C HIS A 342 -0.85 -18.52 -11.30
N GLY A 343 -0.19 -18.40 -10.15
CA GLY A 343 -0.66 -18.87 -8.86
C GLY A 343 0.22 -19.95 -8.24
N LEU A 344 -0.33 -20.69 -7.28
CA LEU A 344 0.40 -21.71 -6.54
C LEU A 344 -0.09 -23.12 -6.88
N ASP A 345 0.85 -24.02 -7.13
CA ASP A 345 0.58 -25.46 -7.16
C ASP A 345 1.05 -26.13 -5.86
N LEU A 346 0.38 -27.24 -5.52
CA LEU A 346 0.70 -28.07 -4.36
C LEU A 346 1.12 -29.46 -4.82
N LYS A 347 2.30 -29.92 -4.37
CA LYS A 347 2.72 -31.31 -4.55
C LYS A 347 3.55 -31.77 -3.37
N ASN A 348 3.26 -32.96 -2.86
CA ASN A 348 3.99 -33.58 -1.74
C ASN A 348 4.11 -32.66 -0.51
N GLY A 349 3.05 -31.93 -0.17
CA GLY A 349 3.05 -30.99 0.97
C GLY A 349 3.82 -29.68 0.74
N MET A 350 4.42 -29.48 -0.44
CA MET A 350 5.19 -28.29 -0.79
C MET A 350 4.42 -27.40 -1.75
N ILE A 351 4.62 -26.09 -1.62
CA ILE A 351 4.07 -25.06 -2.50
C ILE A 351 5.07 -24.70 -3.59
N TYR A 352 4.59 -24.64 -4.83
CA TYR A 352 5.37 -24.27 -6.00
C TYR A 352 4.73 -23.08 -6.72
N PRO A 353 5.36 -21.89 -6.71
CA PRO A 353 4.88 -20.75 -7.49
C PRO A 353 4.99 -20.99 -8.99
N ARG A 354 3.87 -20.80 -9.69
CA ARG A 354 3.82 -20.77 -11.15
C ARG A 354 3.98 -19.34 -11.63
N PHE A 355 5.04 -19.06 -12.36
CA PHE A 355 5.37 -17.72 -12.84
C PHE A 355 5.91 -17.74 -14.27
N GLY A 356 5.88 -16.59 -14.92
CA GLY A 356 6.39 -16.41 -16.27
C GLY A 356 6.99 -15.03 -16.49
N ILE A 357 8.01 -14.98 -17.35
CA ILE A 357 8.67 -13.76 -17.80
C ILE A 357 8.45 -13.65 -19.31
N SER A 358 7.83 -12.57 -19.75
CA SER A 358 7.72 -12.24 -21.17
C SER A 358 8.63 -11.07 -21.49
N ILE A 359 9.51 -11.25 -22.46
CA ILE A 359 10.38 -10.19 -22.96
C ILE A 359 10.43 -10.25 -24.48
N SER A 360 10.66 -9.10 -25.10
CA SER A 360 11.14 -9.11 -26.48
C SER A 360 12.65 -9.37 -26.46
N SER A 361 13.09 -10.47 -27.07
CA SER A 361 14.50 -10.87 -27.05
C SER A 361 15.06 -11.04 -28.47
N ALA A 362 16.30 -10.60 -28.66
CA ALA A 362 17.05 -10.78 -29.91
C ALA A 362 17.48 -12.22 -30.07
N VAL A 363 17.69 -12.89 -28.94
CA VAL A 363 18.26 -14.21 -28.87
C VAL A 363 17.14 -15.17 -28.50
N LYS A 364 16.63 -15.87 -29.51
CA LYS A 364 15.57 -16.88 -29.38
C LYS A 364 16.15 -18.19 -28.84
N ASP A 365 16.62 -18.18 -27.60
CA ASP A 365 17.14 -19.37 -26.91
C ASP A 365 16.52 -19.58 -25.52
N ASP A 366 17.07 -20.53 -24.77
CA ASP A 366 16.57 -20.99 -23.48
C ASP A 366 17.47 -20.60 -22.29
N ARG A 367 18.45 -19.71 -22.48
CA ARG A 367 19.46 -19.39 -21.45
C ARG A 367 18.85 -18.83 -20.18
N ILE A 368 17.93 -17.85 -20.27
CA ILE A 368 17.24 -17.30 -19.08
C ILE A 368 16.63 -18.42 -18.24
N LEU A 369 15.93 -19.34 -18.89
CA LEU A 369 15.24 -20.43 -18.23
C LEU A 369 16.22 -21.45 -17.65
N LYS A 370 17.32 -21.75 -18.34
CA LYS A 370 18.42 -22.60 -17.84
C LYS A 370 19.19 -21.97 -16.67
N SER A 371 19.22 -20.64 -16.59
CA SER A 371 19.85 -19.92 -15.48
C SER A 371 18.98 -19.95 -14.22
N ILE A 372 17.65 -19.97 -14.37
CA ILE A 372 16.70 -20.07 -13.25
C ILE A 372 16.61 -21.52 -12.76
N PHE A 373 16.53 -22.48 -13.69
CA PHE A 373 16.26 -23.87 -13.37
C PHE A 373 17.41 -24.80 -13.76
N LYS A 374 17.70 -25.78 -12.89
CA LYS A 374 18.56 -26.92 -13.21
C LYS A 374 17.85 -27.89 -14.17
N VAL A 375 17.75 -27.51 -15.43
CA VAL A 375 17.01 -28.29 -16.45
C VAL A 375 17.78 -29.51 -16.94
N GLY A 376 17.02 -30.55 -17.31
CA GLY A 376 17.48 -31.78 -17.95
C GLY A 376 17.28 -31.77 -19.45
N VAL A 377 16.80 -32.89 -20.00
CA VAL A 377 16.64 -33.06 -21.44
C VAL A 377 15.52 -32.16 -21.96
N LYS A 378 15.81 -31.45 -23.05
CA LYS A 378 14.85 -30.63 -23.78
C LYS A 378 13.86 -31.53 -24.53
N SER A 379 12.58 -31.29 -24.37
CA SER A 379 11.50 -31.90 -25.14
C SER A 379 10.78 -30.82 -25.95
N LYS A 380 10.50 -31.11 -27.21
CA LYS A 380 9.59 -30.30 -28.03
C LYS A 380 8.16 -30.80 -27.83
N GLN A 381 7.25 -29.88 -27.60
CA GLN A 381 5.84 -30.13 -27.42
C GLN A 381 5.04 -29.25 -28.37
N ASN A 382 3.83 -29.67 -28.71
CA ASN A 382 2.91 -28.89 -29.52
C ASN A 382 1.60 -28.71 -28.76
N PHE A 383 1.09 -27.48 -28.72
CA PHE A 383 -0.22 -27.17 -28.17
C PHE A 383 -0.91 -26.13 -29.04
N GLN A 384 -2.14 -26.41 -29.47
CA GLN A 384 -2.92 -25.55 -30.39
C GLN A 384 -2.11 -25.05 -31.60
N ASN A 385 -1.40 -25.97 -32.28
CA ASN A 385 -0.54 -25.68 -33.43
C ASN A 385 0.66 -24.75 -33.16
N VAL A 386 1.02 -24.52 -31.90
CA VAL A 386 2.23 -23.79 -31.51
C VAL A 386 3.23 -24.76 -30.90
N GLU A 387 4.43 -24.83 -31.50
CA GLU A 387 5.56 -25.57 -30.94
C GLU A 387 6.17 -24.78 -29.77
N PHE A 388 6.45 -25.47 -28.67
CA PHE A 388 7.18 -24.91 -27.54
C PHE A 388 8.16 -25.92 -26.95
N ALA A 389 9.15 -25.42 -26.22
CA ALA A 389 10.12 -26.26 -25.53
C ALA A 389 9.74 -26.43 -24.07
N THR A 390 9.91 -27.63 -23.53
CA THR A 390 9.79 -27.93 -22.11
C THR A 390 10.98 -28.77 -21.65
N TYR A 391 11.30 -28.72 -20.36
CA TYR A 391 12.39 -29.49 -19.78
C TYR A 391 11.91 -30.35 -18.62
N ALA A 392 12.32 -31.61 -18.62
CA ALA A 392 12.30 -32.41 -17.39
C ALA A 392 13.45 -31.96 -16.49
N LEU A 393 13.26 -31.86 -15.17
CA LEU A 393 14.34 -31.52 -14.25
C LEU A 393 15.25 -32.74 -14.00
N LYS A 394 16.58 -32.51 -13.93
CA LYS A 394 17.59 -33.58 -13.81
C LYS A 394 17.49 -34.46 -12.55
N GLN A 395 16.74 -34.02 -11.53
CA GLN A 395 16.66 -34.68 -10.21
C GLN A 395 15.22 -34.83 -9.68
N GLY A 396 14.21 -34.97 -10.55
CA GLY A 396 12.83 -35.26 -10.10
C GLY A 396 12.10 -34.08 -9.44
N GLY A 397 12.47 -32.84 -9.77
CA GLY A 397 11.81 -31.64 -9.25
C GLY A 397 10.40 -31.41 -9.81
N TYR A 398 9.64 -30.54 -9.14
CA TYR A 398 8.25 -30.20 -9.50
C TYR A 398 8.11 -29.53 -10.86
N TYR A 399 8.95 -28.53 -11.12
CA TYR A 399 8.80 -27.64 -12.26
C TYR A 399 8.98 -28.38 -13.59
N SER A 400 8.28 -27.88 -14.60
CA SER A 400 8.44 -28.27 -16.01
C SER A 400 8.75 -27.02 -16.83
N PRO A 401 9.91 -26.38 -16.60
CA PRO A 401 10.21 -25.08 -17.19
C PRO A 401 9.97 -25.12 -18.69
N SER A 402 9.25 -24.12 -19.22
CA SER A 402 8.83 -24.11 -20.61
C SER A 402 9.05 -22.75 -21.25
N SER A 403 9.38 -22.74 -22.54
CA SER A 403 9.59 -21.51 -23.31
C SER A 403 8.88 -21.57 -24.65
N VAL A 404 8.22 -20.49 -25.04
CA VAL A 404 7.49 -20.36 -26.31
C VAL A 404 7.71 -18.99 -26.94
N GLN A 405 7.80 -18.95 -28.27
CA GLN A 405 7.85 -17.71 -29.05
C GLN A 405 6.44 -17.36 -29.55
N LEU A 406 5.97 -16.15 -29.28
CA LEU A 406 4.64 -15.67 -29.65
C LEU A 406 4.73 -14.30 -30.32
N GLY A 407 4.89 -14.28 -31.64
CA GLY A 407 5.18 -13.06 -32.40
C GLY A 407 6.58 -12.54 -32.06
N ASP A 408 6.67 -11.28 -31.62
CA ASP A 408 7.93 -10.64 -31.23
C ASP A 408 8.39 -11.03 -29.82
N TRP A 409 7.53 -11.68 -29.03
CA TRP A 409 7.79 -11.98 -27.63
C TRP A 409 8.26 -13.41 -27.40
N SER A 410 9.19 -13.59 -26.47
CA SER A 410 9.52 -14.88 -25.89
C SER A 410 8.93 -14.94 -24.47
N PHE A 411 8.15 -15.99 -24.19
CA PHE A 411 7.66 -16.31 -22.86
C PHE A 411 8.51 -17.42 -22.24
N PHE A 412 8.97 -17.21 -21.01
CA PHE A 412 9.70 -18.17 -20.19
C PHE A 412 8.90 -18.47 -18.92
N GLY A 413 8.31 -19.66 -18.84
CA GLY A 413 7.48 -20.10 -17.72
C GLY A 413 8.17 -21.12 -16.83
N SER A 414 7.79 -21.15 -15.55
CA SER A 414 8.19 -22.17 -14.59
C SER A 414 7.64 -23.58 -14.89
N ASP A 415 6.55 -23.66 -15.64
CA ASP A 415 5.84 -24.90 -15.91
C ASP A 415 5.18 -24.89 -17.30
N ARG A 416 4.85 -26.10 -17.78
CA ARG A 416 4.18 -26.31 -19.06
C ARG A 416 2.82 -25.61 -19.16
N LYS A 417 2.01 -25.70 -18.11
CA LYS A 417 0.63 -25.19 -18.10
C LYS A 417 0.60 -23.67 -18.26
N SER A 418 1.55 -22.96 -17.66
CA SER A 418 1.70 -21.52 -17.83
C SER A 418 2.00 -21.13 -19.28
N ALA A 419 2.82 -21.91 -20.01
CA ALA A 419 3.06 -21.69 -21.44
C ALA A 419 1.81 -21.99 -22.29
N GLU A 420 1.09 -23.08 -22.00
CA GLU A 420 -0.17 -23.45 -22.67
C GLU A 420 -1.25 -22.37 -22.47
N GLU A 421 -1.36 -21.77 -21.27
CA GLU A 421 -2.28 -20.68 -20.97
C GLU A 421 -1.96 -19.42 -21.80
N THR A 422 -0.68 -19.07 -21.93
CA THR A 422 -0.22 -17.95 -22.77
C THR A 422 -0.50 -18.22 -24.27
N ILE A 423 -0.26 -19.44 -24.76
CA ILE A 423 -0.59 -19.85 -26.14
C ILE A 423 -2.10 -19.74 -26.38
N SER A 424 -2.90 -20.29 -25.46
CA SER A 424 -4.36 -20.28 -25.56
C SER A 424 -4.91 -18.85 -25.62
N THR A 425 -4.30 -17.94 -24.84
CA THR A 425 -4.65 -16.53 -24.84
C THR A 425 -4.29 -15.85 -26.16
N LYS A 426 -3.07 -16.08 -26.67
CA LYS A 426 -2.63 -15.55 -27.98
C LYS A 426 -3.54 -15.98 -29.13
N ASN A 427 -4.03 -17.21 -29.09
CA ASN A 427 -4.93 -17.78 -30.10
C ASN A 427 -6.39 -17.32 -29.96
N GLY A 428 -6.72 -16.51 -28.95
CA GLY A 428 -8.09 -16.04 -28.71
C GLY A 428 -9.01 -17.06 -28.03
N ASN A 429 -8.46 -18.19 -27.55
CA ASN A 429 -9.21 -19.22 -26.83
C ASN A 429 -9.39 -18.91 -25.34
N LYS A 430 -8.70 -17.89 -24.83
CA LYS A 430 -8.85 -17.36 -23.46
C LYS A 430 -8.86 -15.83 -23.47
N PRO A 431 -9.61 -15.18 -22.58
CA PRO A 431 -9.55 -13.73 -22.40
C PRO A 431 -8.15 -13.29 -21.96
N ASN A 432 -7.73 -12.12 -22.44
CA ASN A 432 -6.43 -11.53 -22.22
C ASN A 432 -6.50 -10.24 -21.38
N GLN A 433 -5.35 -9.63 -21.08
CA GLN A 433 -5.32 -8.38 -20.30
C GLN A 433 -5.97 -7.20 -21.06
N THR A 434 -5.94 -7.16 -22.40
CA THR A 434 -6.67 -6.14 -23.18
C THR A 434 -8.19 -6.23 -22.94
N ASP A 435 -8.74 -7.43 -22.73
CA ASP A 435 -10.16 -7.63 -22.40
C ASP A 435 -10.54 -7.10 -20.99
N LEU A 436 -9.58 -6.74 -20.14
CA LEU A 436 -9.87 -5.99 -18.92
C LEU A 436 -10.27 -4.55 -19.24
N PHE A 437 -9.67 -3.94 -20.26
CA PHE A 437 -9.85 -2.52 -20.57
C PHE A 437 -10.86 -2.29 -21.70
N SER A 438 -11.48 -3.34 -22.24
CA SER A 438 -12.41 -3.23 -23.38
C SER A 438 -13.77 -2.66 -23.04
N SER A 439 -14.15 -2.60 -21.76
CA SER A 439 -15.43 -2.01 -21.33
C SER A 439 -15.46 -1.67 -19.84
N GLY A 440 -16.32 -0.73 -19.49
CA GLY A 440 -16.69 -0.45 -18.10
C GLY A 440 -15.68 0.42 -17.34
N ALA A 441 -15.65 0.25 -16.02
CA ALA A 441 -15.17 1.29 -15.11
C ALA A 441 -13.64 1.58 -15.13
N ILE A 442 -12.84 0.80 -15.87
CA ILE A 442 -11.39 0.98 -16.07
C ILE A 442 -10.99 1.09 -17.55
N GLU A 443 -11.93 1.25 -18.48
CA GLU A 443 -11.63 1.33 -19.92
C GLU A 443 -10.55 2.38 -20.23
N ASN A 444 -10.67 3.57 -19.60
CA ASN A 444 -9.72 4.67 -19.74
C ASN A 444 -8.28 4.34 -19.25
N GLN A 445 -8.10 3.26 -18.49
CA GLN A 445 -6.78 2.81 -18.01
C GLN A 445 -5.98 2.07 -19.10
N GLY A 446 -6.61 1.55 -20.15
CA GLY A 446 -5.91 0.81 -21.21
C GLY A 446 -4.92 1.65 -22.03
N SER A 447 -4.99 2.99 -21.92
CA SER A 447 -4.09 3.91 -22.63
C SER A 447 -2.78 4.23 -21.89
N TYR A 448 -2.58 3.67 -20.70
CA TYR A 448 -1.34 3.82 -19.93
C TYR A 448 -0.30 2.79 -20.39
N PRO A 449 1.01 3.07 -20.23
CA PRO A 449 2.06 2.17 -20.70
C PRO A 449 2.40 1.05 -19.72
N HIS A 450 2.12 1.22 -18.43
CA HIS A 450 2.46 0.28 -17.37
C HIS A 450 1.21 -0.14 -16.62
N HIS A 451 1.13 -1.43 -16.30
CA HIS A 451 -0.02 -2.01 -15.63
C HIS A 451 0.41 -3.03 -14.58
N ILE A 452 -0.28 -2.99 -13.45
CA ILE A 452 -0.33 -4.05 -12.45
C ILE A 452 -1.78 -4.50 -12.36
N SER A 453 -2.00 -5.79 -12.51
CA SER A 453 -3.32 -6.42 -12.44
C SER A 453 -3.27 -7.58 -11.46
N ILE A 454 -4.28 -7.71 -10.62
CA ILE A 454 -4.44 -8.78 -9.65
C ILE A 454 -5.84 -9.35 -9.81
N HIS A 455 -5.93 -10.64 -10.12
CA HIS A 455 -7.19 -11.37 -10.10
C HIS A 455 -7.49 -11.81 -8.67
N ILE A 456 -8.42 -11.12 -8.02
CA ILE A 456 -8.67 -11.25 -6.57
C ILE A 456 -9.12 -12.67 -6.20
N PRO A 457 -10.05 -13.33 -6.92
CA PRO A 457 -10.44 -14.71 -6.60
C PRO A 457 -9.25 -15.69 -6.59
N ASN A 458 -8.35 -15.59 -7.57
CA ASN A 458 -7.17 -16.44 -7.63
C ASN A 458 -6.18 -16.09 -6.50
N LEU A 459 -5.98 -14.80 -6.22
CA LEU A 459 -5.12 -14.37 -5.11
C LEU A 459 -5.63 -14.91 -3.77
N LEU A 460 -6.92 -14.82 -3.48
CA LEU A 460 -7.50 -15.34 -2.23
C LEU A 460 -7.34 -16.86 -2.12
N SER A 461 -7.52 -17.58 -3.23
CA SER A 461 -7.27 -19.03 -3.29
C SER A 461 -5.80 -19.36 -3.02
N ASP A 462 -4.87 -18.63 -3.64
CA ASP A 462 -3.43 -18.84 -3.48
C ASP A 462 -2.97 -18.47 -2.06
N LEU A 463 -3.43 -17.36 -1.50
CA LEU A 463 -3.16 -17.00 -0.10
C LEU A 463 -3.66 -18.07 0.86
N LYS A 464 -4.86 -18.63 0.63
CA LYS A 464 -5.38 -19.72 1.45
C LYS A 464 -4.48 -20.95 1.39
N ARG A 465 -4.04 -21.34 0.18
CA ARG A 465 -3.07 -22.45 0.00
C ARG A 465 -1.76 -22.15 0.72
N PHE A 466 -1.28 -20.91 0.63
CA PHE A 466 -0.07 -20.49 1.32
C PHE A 466 -0.19 -20.63 2.84
N TYR A 467 -1.25 -20.15 3.46
CA TYR A 467 -1.46 -20.32 4.89
C TYR A 467 -1.57 -21.80 5.29
N LEU A 468 -2.25 -22.62 4.50
CA LEU A 468 -2.45 -24.05 4.82
C LEU A 468 -1.16 -24.88 4.73
N TYR A 469 -0.30 -24.61 3.75
CA TYR A 469 0.81 -25.51 3.42
C TYR A 469 2.19 -24.85 3.50
N GLY A 470 2.28 -23.53 3.35
CA GLY A 470 3.52 -22.77 3.46
C GLY A 470 3.96 -22.53 4.90
N ALA A 471 3.03 -22.63 5.86
CA ALA A 471 3.28 -22.52 7.29
C ALA A 471 3.15 -23.87 8.02
N SER A 472 3.38 -24.98 7.31
CA SER A 472 3.16 -26.35 7.80
C SER A 472 3.94 -26.71 9.06
N ASP A 473 5.04 -26.01 9.35
CA ASP A 473 5.84 -26.16 10.58
C ASP A 473 5.34 -25.29 11.76
N THR A 474 4.31 -24.46 11.55
CA THR A 474 3.74 -23.58 12.57
C THR A 474 2.47 -24.21 13.15
N SER A 475 2.37 -24.28 14.48
CA SER A 475 1.16 -24.76 15.16
C SER A 475 0.01 -23.75 15.12
N GLU A 476 0.29 -22.51 14.70
CA GLU A 476 -0.63 -21.38 14.70
C GLU A 476 -1.60 -21.39 13.51
N TYR A 477 -1.19 -21.93 12.35
CA TYR A 477 -1.96 -21.87 11.10
C TYR A 477 -2.44 -23.27 10.65
N THR A 478 -3.30 -23.87 11.46
CA THR A 478 -4.05 -25.10 11.11
C THR A 478 -5.23 -24.79 10.19
N SER A 479 -5.79 -25.81 9.54
CA SER A 479 -7.03 -25.65 8.75
C SER A 479 -8.16 -25.00 9.56
N LYS A 480 -8.27 -25.32 10.86
CA LYS A 480 -9.27 -24.74 11.76
C LYS A 480 -9.03 -23.25 12.04
N THR A 481 -7.79 -22.83 12.26
CA THR A 481 -7.48 -21.42 12.51
C THR A 481 -7.61 -20.59 11.24
N ILE A 482 -7.26 -21.15 10.08
CA ILE A 482 -7.49 -20.49 8.78
C ILE A 482 -8.98 -20.33 8.48
N GLU A 483 -9.80 -21.35 8.71
CA GLU A 483 -11.27 -21.25 8.55
C GLU A 483 -11.91 -20.25 9.51
N ARG A 484 -11.38 -20.14 10.74
CA ARG A 484 -11.92 -19.23 11.75
C ARG A 484 -11.46 -17.78 11.58
N ASP A 485 -10.19 -17.57 11.23
CA ASP A 485 -9.53 -16.26 11.34
C ASP A 485 -9.23 -15.62 9.97
N VAL A 486 -8.98 -16.43 8.93
CA VAL A 486 -8.57 -15.94 7.60
C VAL A 486 -9.74 -15.98 6.60
N GLN A 487 -10.48 -17.08 6.55
CA GLN A 487 -11.58 -17.28 5.60
C GLN A 487 -12.67 -16.20 5.68
N PRO A 488 -13.10 -15.72 6.86
CA PRO A 488 -14.10 -14.66 6.95
C PRO A 488 -13.64 -13.33 6.33
N ILE A 489 -12.33 -13.04 6.38
CA ILE A 489 -11.75 -11.85 5.72
C ILE A 489 -11.79 -12.05 4.21
N PHE A 490 -11.41 -13.23 3.72
CA PHE A 490 -11.41 -13.54 2.29
C PHE A 490 -12.83 -13.56 1.70
N ASP A 491 -13.81 -14.07 2.45
CA ASP A 491 -15.21 -14.11 2.02
C ASP A 491 -15.77 -12.74 1.69
N LYS A 492 -15.32 -11.70 2.37
CA LYS A 492 -15.71 -10.31 2.12
C LYS A 492 -15.06 -9.72 0.88
N LEU A 493 -13.92 -10.26 0.47
CA LEU A 493 -13.21 -9.85 -0.73
C LEU A 493 -13.69 -10.59 -1.99
N LYS A 494 -14.52 -11.64 -1.85
CA LYS A 494 -15.03 -12.44 -2.97
C LYS A 494 -15.88 -11.67 -3.96
N SER A 495 -16.54 -10.59 -3.54
CA SER A 495 -17.33 -9.75 -4.46
C SER A 495 -16.45 -8.94 -5.43
N TYR A 496 -15.13 -8.92 -5.22
CA TYR A 496 -14.20 -8.23 -6.10
C TYR A 496 -13.56 -9.17 -7.10
N SER A 497 -13.57 -8.77 -8.36
CA SER A 497 -12.98 -9.54 -9.47
C SER A 497 -11.52 -9.19 -9.67
N HIS A 498 -11.21 -7.89 -9.79
CA HIS A 498 -9.87 -7.43 -10.16
C HIS A 498 -9.45 -6.16 -9.43
N PHE A 499 -8.18 -6.09 -9.04
CA PHE A 499 -7.49 -4.82 -8.80
C PHE A 499 -6.65 -4.48 -10.03
N SER A 500 -6.78 -3.25 -10.54
CA SER A 500 -6.01 -2.72 -11.66
C SER A 500 -5.33 -1.42 -11.25
N MET A 501 -4.04 -1.32 -11.54
CA MET A 501 -3.24 -0.12 -11.35
C MET A 501 -2.49 0.18 -12.65
N SER A 502 -2.77 1.31 -13.29
CA SER A 502 -2.21 1.66 -14.60
C SER A 502 -1.59 3.05 -14.55
N PHE A 503 -0.35 3.20 -15.01
CA PHE A 503 0.47 4.40 -14.79
C PHE A 503 1.52 4.60 -15.88
N GLY A 504 2.21 5.74 -15.85
CA GLY A 504 3.24 6.10 -16.82
C GLY A 504 2.83 7.13 -17.85
N LYS A 505 1.70 7.83 -17.63
CA LYS A 505 1.17 8.86 -18.54
C LYS A 505 0.66 10.04 -17.73
N GLY A 506 1.18 11.23 -17.99
CA GLY A 506 0.82 12.46 -17.31
C GLY A 506 1.94 13.49 -17.37
N LYS A 507 1.60 14.75 -17.14
CA LYS A 507 2.59 15.83 -17.00
C LYS A 507 3.29 15.76 -15.65
N GLY A 508 4.45 16.38 -15.56
CA GLY A 508 5.16 16.53 -14.29
C GLY A 508 4.28 17.17 -13.23
N GLY A 509 4.14 16.51 -12.08
CA GLY A 509 3.30 16.95 -10.97
C GLY A 509 1.81 16.61 -11.08
N GLU A 510 1.28 16.17 -12.22
CA GLU A 510 -0.12 15.78 -12.34
C GLU A 510 -0.36 14.30 -11.95
N VAL A 511 -1.62 13.87 -12.00
CA VAL A 511 -1.99 12.45 -11.88
C VAL A 511 -1.29 11.66 -13.00
N TRP A 512 -0.40 10.76 -12.60
CA TRP A 512 0.48 9.98 -13.47
C TRP A 512 -0.07 8.57 -13.76
N GLY A 513 -1.14 8.20 -13.05
CA GLY A 513 -1.80 6.90 -13.18
C GLY A 513 -3.07 6.80 -12.34
N LYS A 514 -3.78 5.69 -12.50
CA LYS A 514 -5.03 5.39 -11.81
C LYS A 514 -5.00 3.97 -11.25
N ALA A 515 -5.60 3.79 -10.09
CA ALA A 515 -5.88 2.49 -9.49
C ALA A 515 -7.39 2.30 -9.33
N LYS A 516 -7.87 1.06 -9.42
CA LYS A 516 -9.28 0.75 -9.20
C LYS A 516 -9.47 -0.71 -8.82
N VAL A 517 -10.41 -0.97 -7.91
CA VAL A 517 -10.94 -2.30 -7.64
C VAL A 517 -12.27 -2.46 -8.38
N ARG A 518 -12.46 -3.56 -9.10
CA ARG A 518 -13.73 -3.95 -9.72
C ARG A 518 -14.49 -4.89 -8.79
N ALA A 519 -15.79 -4.67 -8.64
CA ALA A 519 -16.70 -5.70 -8.15
C ALA A 519 -17.45 -6.36 -9.31
N GLU A 520 -17.96 -7.57 -9.05
CA GLU A 520 -18.86 -8.31 -9.92
C GLU A 520 -20.29 -7.79 -9.89
#